data_AF-A0A8P4KG88-F1
#
_entry.id   AF-A0A8P4KG88-F1
#
_cell.length_a   1.000
_cell.length_b   1.000
_cell.length_c   1.000
_cell.angle_alpha   90.00
_cell.angle_beta   90.00
_cell.angle_gamma   90.00
#
_symmetry.space_group_name_H-M   'P 1'
#
loop_
_entity.id
_entity.type
_entity.pdbx_description
1 polymer ?
#
loop_
_entity_poly.entity_id
_entity_poly.type
_entity_poly.pdbx_seq_one_letter_code
_entity_poly.pdbx_strand_id
1 'polypeptide(L)'
;MDSRSDLEEQYAQSWPVGAAGAMTGGLRDRTAALFDLREKRREEQEFNAKKEKRAQVLESLKQRTDELHEKIKEVEELYSGFDMFLKDEDADRAAQKAERERKDGPQKEAEIRRLKEKYVELMERKQELQRQVQRQTLYQDFMEWVVKMTKFDDVRLLMGHLESLLHFRAQLCQRESEAQEQADQQRKAILTLEDQHHLMRLHKNNQLSQLQTELERTRSEALTWERKWNHVQETAAKKTLLLGQIKMATLNLYGMTEDEVEGEEGVDVNDTDKQLDKVKMFIQDHDDILKQLQTPSHRHDDGRKRKEQKRGKTKKSIATHCKKD
;
A
#
# COMPACT_ATOMS: atom_id res chain seq x y z
N MET A 1 -45.94 -11.87 -99.24
CA MET A 1 -46.79 -10.67 -99.36
C MET A 1 -46.23 -9.87 -100.51
N ASP A 2 -46.90 -9.62 -101.62
CA ASP A 2 -48.21 -9.95 -102.15
C ASP A 2 -48.08 -9.54 -103.64
N SER A 3 -48.14 -10.49 -104.58
CA SER A 3 -49.25 -10.65 -105.53
C SER A 3 -49.15 -9.87 -106.87
N ARG A 4 -49.41 -10.65 -107.94
CA ARG A 4 -50.12 -10.31 -109.20
C ARG A 4 -49.35 -9.56 -110.32
N SER A 5 -49.16 -10.20 -111.48
CA SER A 5 -50.08 -10.33 -112.65
C SER A 5 -50.07 -9.05 -113.49
N ASP A 6 -49.95 -9.01 -114.82
CA ASP A 6 -50.56 -9.74 -115.95
C ASP A 6 -49.63 -9.56 -117.18
N LEU A 7 -49.36 -10.53 -118.05
CA LEU A 7 -50.16 -11.10 -119.16
C LEU A 7 -50.43 -10.16 -120.36
N GLU A 8 -50.47 -10.78 -121.55
CA GLU A 8 -50.83 -10.30 -122.91
C GLU A 8 -49.67 -9.69 -123.73
N GLU A 9 -49.09 -10.33 -124.74
CA GLU A 9 -49.58 -11.19 -125.84
C GLU A 9 -50.38 -10.46 -126.93
N GLN A 10 -50.01 -10.75 -128.19
CA GLN A 10 -50.70 -10.50 -129.48
C GLN A 10 -50.43 -9.10 -130.10
N TYR A 11 -50.14 -8.93 -131.41
CA TYR A 11 -50.64 -9.60 -132.60
C TYR A 11 -49.70 -9.45 -133.82
N ALA A 12 -49.78 -10.46 -134.71
CA ALA A 12 -49.83 -10.40 -136.18
C ALA A 12 -48.66 -9.75 -136.95
N GLN A 13 -47.87 -10.55 -137.68
CA GLN A 13 -48.14 -10.96 -139.07
C GLN A 13 -48.21 -9.80 -140.07
N SER A 14 -47.23 -9.74 -140.98
CA SER A 14 -47.44 -9.66 -142.44
C SER A 14 -46.14 -9.22 -143.13
N TRP A 15 -45.42 -10.19 -143.69
CA TRP A 15 -44.76 -9.99 -144.99
C TRP A 15 -45.86 -10.14 -146.05
N PRO A 16 -45.86 -9.43 -147.19
CA PRO A 16 -44.85 -9.74 -148.20
C PRO A 16 -44.43 -8.59 -149.17
N VAL A 17 -43.26 -8.80 -149.79
CA VAL A 17 -43.02 -8.78 -151.26
C VAL A 17 -43.44 -7.50 -152.01
N GLY A 18 -42.50 -6.70 -152.50
CA GLY A 18 -41.98 -6.79 -153.88
C GLY A 18 -41.99 -5.36 -154.47
N ALA A 19 -40.88 -4.80 -154.95
CA ALA A 19 -40.29 -5.02 -156.29
C ALA A 19 -41.37 -4.95 -157.40
N ALA A 20 -41.28 -4.16 -158.46
CA ALA A 20 -40.28 -3.27 -159.00
C ALA A 20 -40.96 -2.40 -160.07
N GLY A 21 -40.35 -1.28 -160.45
CA GLY A 21 -40.81 -0.48 -161.59
C GLY A 21 -40.65 -1.22 -162.92
N ALA A 22 -41.58 -0.97 -163.85
CA ALA A 22 -41.44 -1.29 -165.27
C ALA A 22 -41.35 0.03 -166.05
N MET A 23 -40.15 0.32 -166.53
CA MET A 23 -39.86 1.35 -167.53
C MET A 23 -40.21 0.84 -168.94
N THR A 24 -40.75 1.78 -169.73
CA THR A 24 -40.64 1.92 -171.19
C THR A 24 -41.19 0.81 -172.10
N GLY A 25 -42.05 1.23 -173.03
CA GLY A 25 -42.74 0.35 -173.96
C GLY A 25 -41.85 -0.32 -175.02
N GLY A 26 -42.42 -1.37 -175.61
CA GLY A 26 -42.06 -1.86 -176.95
C GLY A 26 -41.10 -3.05 -177.00
N LEU A 27 -41.67 -4.26 -177.01
CA LEU A 27 -41.17 -5.51 -177.63
C LEU A 27 -39.78 -6.11 -177.22
N ARG A 28 -39.84 -7.08 -176.28
CA ARG A 28 -39.11 -8.38 -176.09
C ARG A 28 -37.55 -8.44 -175.94
N ASP A 29 -37.08 -8.95 -174.78
CA ASP A 29 -35.67 -9.31 -174.50
C ASP A 29 -35.50 -10.47 -173.46
N ARG A 30 -34.42 -11.28 -173.51
CA ARG A 30 -34.21 -12.54 -172.71
C ARG A 30 -32.82 -12.70 -172.07
N THR A 31 -31.95 -11.69 -172.12
CA THR A 31 -30.51 -11.82 -171.79
C THR A 31 -30.08 -11.22 -170.43
N ALA A 32 -30.95 -10.46 -169.74
CA ALA A 32 -30.62 -9.78 -168.48
C ALA A 32 -30.68 -10.66 -167.21
N ALA A 33 -31.42 -11.78 -167.20
CA ALA A 33 -31.71 -12.55 -165.98
C ALA A 33 -30.53 -13.38 -165.41
N LEU A 34 -29.46 -13.62 -166.19
CA LEU A 34 -28.33 -14.47 -165.75
C LEU A 34 -27.26 -13.71 -164.94
N PHE A 35 -27.18 -12.39 -165.05
CA PHE A 35 -26.19 -11.58 -164.32
C PHE A 35 -26.62 -11.35 -162.87
N ASP A 36 -27.91 -11.08 -162.63
CA ASP A 36 -28.49 -10.87 -161.29
C ASP A 36 -28.35 -12.08 -160.36
N LEU A 37 -28.40 -13.31 -160.90
CA LEU A 37 -28.30 -14.53 -160.09
C LEU A 37 -26.87 -14.76 -159.55
N ARG A 38 -25.84 -14.25 -160.24
CA ARG A 38 -24.43 -14.42 -159.86
C ARG A 38 -23.99 -13.39 -158.82
N GLU A 39 -24.54 -12.18 -158.87
CA GLU A 39 -24.41 -11.16 -157.82
C GLU A 39 -25.05 -11.63 -156.50
N LYS A 40 -26.30 -12.10 -156.55
CA LYS A 40 -27.03 -12.65 -155.39
C LYS A 40 -26.27 -13.74 -154.64
N ARG A 41 -25.56 -14.63 -155.35
CA ARG A 41 -24.76 -15.70 -154.73
C ARG A 41 -23.50 -15.18 -154.04
N ARG A 42 -22.85 -14.13 -154.57
CA ARG A 42 -21.73 -13.48 -153.89
C ARG A 42 -22.19 -12.73 -152.64
N GLU A 43 -23.29 -12.00 -152.74
CA GLU A 43 -23.90 -11.32 -151.59
C GLU A 43 -24.29 -12.32 -150.50
N GLU A 44 -24.82 -13.49 -150.86
CA GLU A 44 -25.21 -14.54 -149.91
C GLU A 44 -24.00 -15.20 -149.23
N GLN A 45 -22.90 -15.40 -149.96
CA GLN A 45 -21.64 -15.89 -149.38
C GLN A 45 -20.99 -14.85 -148.46
N GLU A 46 -21.00 -13.57 -148.84
CA GLU A 46 -20.52 -12.48 -147.97
C GLU A 46 -21.42 -12.30 -146.74
N PHE A 47 -22.74 -12.49 -146.90
CA PHE A 47 -23.69 -12.45 -145.80
C PHE A 47 -23.47 -13.62 -144.84
N ASN A 48 -23.25 -14.84 -145.35
CA ASN A 48 -22.92 -15.99 -144.51
C ASN A 48 -21.56 -15.84 -143.82
N ALA A 49 -20.53 -15.34 -144.50
CA ALA A 49 -19.24 -15.04 -143.87
C ALA A 49 -19.36 -13.96 -142.79
N LYS A 50 -20.20 -12.93 -142.99
CA LYS A 50 -20.53 -11.93 -141.95
C LYS A 50 -21.31 -12.55 -140.79
N LYS A 51 -22.24 -13.47 -141.06
CA LYS A 51 -23.01 -14.19 -140.04
C LYS A 51 -22.14 -15.10 -139.18
N GLU A 52 -21.21 -15.82 -139.79
CA GLU A 52 -20.28 -16.72 -139.10
C GLU A 52 -19.25 -15.95 -138.26
N LYS A 53 -18.72 -14.82 -138.78
CA LYS A 53 -17.90 -13.89 -137.99
C LYS A 53 -18.68 -13.32 -136.80
N ARG A 54 -19.95 -12.94 -136.98
CA ARG A 54 -20.82 -12.49 -135.88
C ARG A 54 -21.08 -13.61 -134.87
N ALA A 55 -21.23 -14.85 -135.31
CA ALA A 55 -21.41 -16.00 -134.44
C ALA A 55 -20.16 -16.30 -133.60
N GLN A 56 -18.97 -16.26 -134.21
CA GLN A 56 -17.70 -16.42 -133.48
C GLN A 56 -17.45 -15.28 -132.47
N VAL A 57 -17.82 -14.05 -132.81
CA VAL A 57 -17.76 -12.90 -131.88
C VAL A 57 -18.77 -13.05 -130.75
N LEU A 58 -19.98 -13.55 -131.03
CA LEU A 58 -20.97 -13.84 -129.99
C LEU A 58 -20.49 -14.94 -129.02
N GLU A 59 -19.86 -15.99 -129.54
CA GLU A 59 -19.36 -17.08 -128.71
C GLU A 59 -18.18 -16.65 -127.83
N SER A 60 -17.25 -15.85 -128.37
CA SER A 60 -16.14 -15.31 -127.58
C SER A 60 -16.62 -14.29 -126.53
N LEU A 61 -17.64 -13.48 -126.84
CA LEU A 61 -18.28 -12.61 -125.86
C LEU A 61 -19.01 -13.40 -124.77
N LYS A 62 -19.66 -14.50 -125.12
CA LYS A 62 -20.34 -15.38 -124.17
C LYS A 62 -19.35 -16.06 -123.22
N GLN A 63 -18.28 -16.64 -123.75
CA GLN A 63 -17.18 -17.19 -122.94
C GLN A 63 -16.56 -16.12 -122.03
N ARG A 64 -16.35 -14.90 -122.54
CA ARG A 64 -15.86 -13.77 -121.74
C ARG A 64 -16.82 -13.38 -120.62
N THR A 65 -18.13 -13.49 -120.86
CA THR A 65 -19.17 -13.18 -119.88
C THR A 65 -19.24 -14.25 -118.81
N ASP A 66 -19.11 -15.53 -119.16
CA ASP A 66 -19.08 -16.64 -118.21
C ASP A 66 -17.80 -16.59 -117.34
N GLU A 67 -16.63 -16.31 -117.95
CA GLU A 67 -15.38 -16.06 -117.21
C GLU A 67 -15.50 -14.90 -116.22
N LEU A 68 -16.17 -13.80 -116.62
CA LEU A 68 -16.41 -12.66 -115.74
C LEU A 68 -17.36 -13.00 -114.61
N HIS A 69 -18.40 -13.80 -114.86
CA HIS A 69 -19.33 -14.24 -113.80
C HIS A 69 -18.63 -15.13 -112.77
N GLU A 70 -17.79 -16.08 -113.20
CA GLU A 70 -17.03 -16.89 -112.25
C GLU A 70 -16.05 -16.04 -111.44
N LYS A 71 -15.35 -15.07 -112.07
CA LYS A 71 -14.51 -14.13 -111.32
C LYS A 71 -15.29 -13.24 -110.35
N ILE A 72 -16.51 -12.84 -110.70
CA ILE A 72 -17.38 -12.09 -109.79
C ILE A 72 -17.76 -12.96 -108.59
N LYS A 73 -18.17 -14.22 -108.81
CA LYS A 73 -18.48 -15.15 -107.71
C LYS A 73 -17.26 -15.41 -106.82
N GLU A 74 -16.08 -15.64 -107.41
CA GLU A 74 -14.83 -15.81 -106.65
C GLU A 74 -14.55 -14.59 -105.77
N VAL A 75 -14.74 -13.37 -106.30
CA VAL A 75 -14.55 -12.13 -105.53
C VAL A 75 -15.62 -11.97 -104.44
N GLU A 76 -16.87 -12.34 -104.71
CA GLU A 76 -17.96 -12.31 -103.72
C GLU A 76 -17.74 -13.30 -102.58
N GLU A 77 -17.28 -14.52 -102.88
CA GLU A 77 -16.92 -15.52 -101.88
C GLU A 77 -15.72 -15.08 -101.03
N LEU A 78 -14.69 -14.50 -101.66
CA LEU A 78 -13.56 -13.90 -100.95
C LEU A 78 -14.03 -12.75 -100.04
N TYR A 79 -14.90 -11.86 -100.53
CA TYR A 79 -15.43 -10.76 -99.74
C TYR A 79 -16.27 -11.25 -98.55
N SER A 80 -17.12 -12.26 -98.77
CA SER A 80 -17.88 -12.91 -97.69
C SER A 80 -16.96 -13.60 -96.68
N GLY A 81 -15.87 -14.24 -97.15
CA GLY A 81 -14.85 -14.84 -96.30
C GLY A 81 -14.10 -13.80 -95.46
N PHE A 82 -13.74 -12.65 -96.04
CA PHE A 82 -13.13 -11.53 -95.32
C PHE A 82 -14.09 -10.88 -94.31
N ASP A 83 -15.35 -10.69 -94.67
CA ASP A 83 -16.37 -10.14 -93.76
C ASP A 83 -16.63 -11.08 -92.58
N MET A 84 -16.68 -12.39 -92.82
CA MET A 84 -16.72 -13.39 -91.75
C MET A 84 -15.48 -13.34 -90.87
N PHE A 85 -14.28 -13.26 -91.45
CA PHE A 85 -13.02 -13.17 -90.69
C PHE A 85 -12.98 -11.92 -89.80
N LEU A 86 -13.42 -10.76 -90.30
CA LEU A 86 -13.49 -9.53 -89.51
C LEU A 86 -14.49 -9.65 -88.35
N LYS A 87 -15.66 -10.25 -88.60
CA LYS A 87 -16.66 -10.52 -87.56
C LYS A 87 -16.13 -11.48 -86.49
N ASP A 88 -15.41 -12.52 -86.89
CA ASP A 88 -14.78 -13.47 -85.98
C ASP A 88 -13.64 -12.81 -85.18
N GLU A 89 -12.80 -11.99 -85.81
CA GLU A 89 -11.73 -11.26 -85.11
C GLU A 89 -12.29 -10.24 -84.10
N ASP A 90 -13.35 -9.51 -84.47
CA ASP A 90 -14.04 -8.58 -83.56
C ASP A 90 -14.74 -9.33 -82.41
N ALA A 91 -15.35 -10.48 -82.68
CA ALA A 91 -15.93 -11.35 -81.67
C ALA A 91 -14.87 -11.89 -80.71
N ASP A 92 -13.72 -12.34 -81.22
CA ASP A 92 -12.58 -12.80 -80.42
C ASP A 92 -11.99 -11.66 -79.58
N ARG A 93 -11.87 -10.46 -80.14
CA ARG A 93 -11.40 -9.27 -79.42
C ARG A 93 -12.37 -8.87 -78.30
N ALA A 94 -13.67 -8.92 -78.56
CA ALA A 94 -14.70 -8.68 -77.55
C ALA A 94 -14.68 -9.75 -76.45
N ALA A 95 -14.51 -11.03 -76.83
CA ALA A 95 -14.41 -12.14 -75.89
C ALA A 95 -13.18 -12.03 -74.99
N GLN A 96 -12.00 -11.71 -75.55
CA GLN A 96 -10.79 -11.48 -74.78
C GLN A 96 -10.92 -10.29 -73.82
N LYS A 97 -11.55 -9.20 -74.25
CA LYS A 97 -11.81 -8.04 -73.39
C LYS A 97 -12.74 -8.41 -72.23
N ALA A 98 -13.83 -9.12 -72.51
CA ALA A 98 -14.77 -9.59 -71.50
C ALA A 98 -14.10 -10.58 -70.51
N GLU A 99 -13.21 -11.45 -70.98
CA GLU A 99 -12.46 -12.37 -70.13
C GLU A 99 -11.48 -11.64 -69.21
N ARG A 100 -10.77 -10.63 -69.72
CA ARG A 100 -9.88 -9.77 -68.91
C ARG A 100 -10.67 -9.02 -67.84
N GLU A 101 -11.81 -8.42 -68.22
CA GLU A 101 -12.70 -7.73 -67.26
C GLU A 101 -13.27 -8.69 -66.21
N ARG A 102 -13.61 -9.93 -66.59
CA ARG A 102 -14.04 -10.98 -65.65
C ARG A 102 -12.94 -11.42 -64.68
N LYS A 103 -11.68 -11.40 -65.08
CA LYS A 103 -10.54 -11.74 -64.21
C LYS A 103 -10.12 -10.59 -63.30
N ASP A 104 -10.13 -9.36 -63.82
CA ASP A 104 -9.71 -8.17 -63.08
C ASP A 104 -10.78 -7.65 -62.11
N GLY A 105 -12.07 -7.85 -62.44
CA GLY A 105 -13.20 -7.42 -61.60
C GLY A 105 -13.12 -7.93 -60.15
N PRO A 106 -12.96 -9.24 -59.92
CA PRO A 106 -12.83 -9.81 -58.58
C PRO A 106 -11.61 -9.31 -57.80
N GLN A 107 -10.48 -9.08 -58.47
CA GLN A 107 -9.27 -8.55 -57.83
C GLN A 107 -9.48 -7.11 -57.34
N LYS A 108 -10.09 -6.27 -58.19
CA LYS A 108 -10.43 -4.89 -57.82
C LYS A 108 -11.50 -4.86 -56.72
N GLU A 109 -12.50 -5.74 -56.78
CA GLU A 109 -13.50 -5.87 -55.72
C GLU A 109 -12.89 -6.31 -54.39
N ALA A 110 -11.95 -7.27 -54.40
CA ALA A 110 -11.25 -7.71 -53.21
C ALA A 110 -10.40 -6.58 -52.60
N GLU A 111 -9.70 -5.79 -53.41
CA GLU A 111 -8.94 -4.65 -52.91
C GLU A 111 -9.86 -3.55 -52.37
N ILE A 112 -11.01 -3.29 -53.02
CA ILE A 112 -12.04 -2.38 -52.50
C ILE A 112 -12.54 -2.87 -51.13
N ARG A 113 -12.81 -4.17 -50.97
CA ARG A 113 -13.24 -4.74 -49.68
C ARG A 113 -12.16 -4.57 -48.62
N ARG A 114 -10.90 -4.92 -48.93
CA ARG A 114 -9.75 -4.74 -48.02
C ARG A 114 -9.55 -3.28 -47.62
N LEU A 115 -9.67 -2.35 -48.56
CA LEU A 115 -9.56 -0.92 -48.28
C LEU A 115 -10.72 -0.39 -47.43
N LYS A 116 -11.94 -0.90 -47.64
CA LYS A 116 -13.10 -0.58 -46.79
C LYS A 116 -12.93 -1.08 -45.37
N GLU A 117 -12.45 -2.30 -45.17
CA GLU A 117 -12.14 -2.86 -43.84
C GLU A 117 -11.10 -1.99 -43.13
N LYS A 118 -9.97 -1.69 -43.79
CA LYS A 118 -8.94 -0.79 -43.24
C LYS A 118 -9.48 0.60 -42.92
N TYR A 119 -10.35 1.14 -43.77
CA TYR A 119 -10.98 2.43 -43.51
C TYR A 119 -11.82 2.41 -42.24
N VAL A 120 -12.61 1.35 -42.03
CA VAL A 120 -13.40 1.17 -40.81
C VAL A 120 -12.49 1.06 -39.58
N GLU A 121 -11.45 0.23 -39.64
CA GLU A 121 -10.47 0.07 -38.55
C GLU A 121 -9.79 1.40 -38.18
N LEU A 122 -9.34 2.16 -39.19
CA LEU A 122 -8.74 3.49 -38.97
C LEU A 122 -9.75 4.47 -38.34
N MET A 123 -11.01 4.42 -38.77
CA MET A 123 -12.05 5.28 -38.23
C MET A 123 -12.37 4.94 -36.76
N GLU A 124 -12.45 3.67 -36.41
CA GLU A 124 -12.60 3.22 -35.02
C GLU A 124 -11.41 3.67 -34.17
N ARG A 125 -10.18 3.50 -34.68
CA ARG A 125 -8.97 3.94 -33.97
C ARG A 125 -8.96 5.46 -33.75
N LYS A 126 -9.36 6.24 -34.76
CA LYS A 126 -9.49 7.69 -34.65
C LYS A 126 -10.51 8.08 -33.58
N GLN A 127 -11.67 7.42 -33.54
CA GLN A 127 -12.71 7.69 -32.54
C GLN A 127 -12.22 7.38 -31.12
N GLU A 128 -11.53 6.25 -30.91
CA GLU A 128 -10.98 5.92 -29.60
C GLU A 128 -9.92 6.92 -29.15
N LEU A 129 -9.00 7.32 -30.05
CA LEU A 129 -8.02 8.37 -29.75
C LEU A 129 -8.70 9.70 -29.44
N GLN A 130 -9.76 10.06 -30.18
CA GLN A 130 -10.52 11.28 -29.93
C GLN A 130 -11.19 11.26 -28.55
N ARG A 131 -11.75 10.12 -28.15
CA ARG A 131 -12.32 9.92 -26.80
C ARG A 131 -11.25 10.06 -25.71
N GLN A 132 -10.05 9.53 -25.94
CA GLN A 132 -8.93 9.66 -25.01
C GLN A 132 -8.47 11.12 -24.86
N VAL A 133 -8.34 11.83 -25.98
CA VAL A 133 -8.01 13.27 -25.97
C VAL A 133 -9.07 14.06 -25.22
N GLN A 134 -10.36 13.86 -25.51
CA GLN A 134 -11.45 14.53 -24.80
C GLN A 134 -11.39 14.32 -23.28
N ARG A 135 -11.07 13.11 -22.83
CA ARG A 135 -10.88 12.82 -21.39
C ARG A 135 -9.70 13.61 -20.82
N GLN A 136 -8.58 13.70 -21.55
CA GLN A 136 -7.40 14.43 -21.11
C GLN A 136 -7.60 15.95 -21.11
N THR A 137 -8.37 16.48 -22.06
CA THR A 137 -8.72 17.91 -22.15
C THR A 137 -9.38 18.40 -20.86
N LEU A 138 -10.27 17.62 -20.25
CA LEU A 138 -10.90 17.99 -18.97
C LEU A 138 -9.88 18.24 -17.85
N TYR A 139 -8.85 17.40 -17.77
CA TYR A 139 -7.78 17.55 -16.77
C TYR A 139 -6.85 18.71 -17.12
N GLN A 140 -6.57 18.93 -18.41
CA GLN A 140 -5.79 20.07 -18.86
C GLN A 140 -6.51 21.39 -18.52
N ASP A 141 -7.79 21.51 -18.86
CA ASP A 141 -8.61 22.70 -18.58
C ASP A 141 -8.67 22.99 -17.07
N PHE A 142 -8.83 21.94 -16.27
CA PHE A 142 -8.78 22.05 -14.81
C PHE A 142 -7.41 22.54 -14.33
N MET A 143 -6.31 21.97 -14.82
CA MET A 143 -4.96 22.38 -14.42
C MET A 143 -4.66 23.82 -14.85
N GLU A 144 -5.05 24.22 -16.05
CA GLU A 144 -4.94 25.61 -16.52
C GLU A 144 -5.80 26.56 -15.66
N TRP A 145 -6.99 26.13 -15.25
CA TRP A 145 -7.82 26.89 -14.31
C TRP A 145 -7.16 27.03 -12.93
N VAL A 146 -6.57 25.96 -12.38
CA VAL A 146 -5.82 26.00 -11.11
C VAL A 146 -4.63 26.94 -11.24
N VAL A 147 -3.87 26.88 -12.34
CA VAL A 147 -2.74 27.79 -12.61
C VAL A 147 -3.22 29.24 -12.60
N LYS A 148 -4.32 29.57 -13.29
CA LYS A 148 -4.92 30.93 -13.28
C LYS A 148 -5.32 31.42 -11.88
N MET A 149 -5.71 30.51 -10.99
CA MET A 149 -6.07 30.84 -9.59
C MET A 149 -4.86 30.95 -8.66
N THR A 150 -3.68 30.54 -9.12
CA THR A 150 -2.45 30.53 -8.34
C THR A 150 -1.44 31.53 -8.92
N LYS A 151 -0.27 31.64 -8.28
CA LYS A 151 0.81 32.56 -8.69
C LYS A 151 1.77 31.93 -9.71
N PHE A 152 1.48 30.74 -10.21
CA PHE A 152 2.36 30.01 -11.11
C PHE A 152 2.01 30.33 -12.56
N ASP A 153 3.03 30.42 -13.42
CA ASP A 153 2.84 30.75 -14.83
C ASP A 153 2.52 29.52 -15.70
N ASP A 154 2.96 28.33 -15.28
CA ASP A 154 2.82 27.06 -16.00
C ASP A 154 2.42 25.93 -15.02
N VAL A 155 1.61 25.00 -15.51
CA VAL A 155 1.25 23.74 -14.84
C VAL A 155 2.51 22.99 -14.39
N ARG A 156 3.58 23.01 -15.20
CA ARG A 156 4.85 22.34 -14.84
C ARG A 156 5.52 22.95 -13.61
N LEU A 157 5.50 24.28 -13.49
CA LEU A 157 6.06 24.97 -12.33
C LEU A 157 5.23 24.70 -11.08
N LEU A 158 3.89 24.70 -11.21
CA LEU A 158 2.98 24.31 -10.14
C LEU A 158 3.24 22.86 -9.68
N MET A 159 3.35 21.91 -10.61
CA MET A 159 3.63 20.51 -10.27
C MET A 159 4.98 20.35 -9.58
N GLY A 160 6.06 20.96 -10.10
CA GLY A 160 7.38 20.90 -9.46
C GLY A 160 7.38 21.48 -8.05
N HIS A 161 6.59 22.54 -7.81
CA HIS A 161 6.39 23.08 -6.47
C HIS A 161 5.63 22.12 -5.55
N LEU A 162 4.54 21.51 -6.04
CA LEU A 162 3.77 20.52 -5.28
C LEU A 162 4.60 19.27 -4.95
N GLU A 163 5.39 18.77 -5.89
CA GLU A 163 6.32 17.65 -5.67
C GLU A 163 7.36 18.01 -4.61
N SER A 164 7.93 19.22 -4.69
CA SER A 164 8.85 19.73 -3.67
C SER A 164 8.18 19.82 -2.30
N LEU A 165 6.95 20.34 -2.22
CA LEU A 165 6.18 20.40 -0.97
C LEU A 165 5.88 19.01 -0.40
N LEU A 166 5.52 18.04 -1.24
CA LEU A 166 5.31 16.66 -0.82
C LEU A 166 6.61 16.04 -0.28
N HIS A 167 7.74 16.31 -0.95
CA HIS A 167 9.06 15.87 -0.50
C HIS A 167 9.42 16.48 0.86
N PHE A 168 9.27 17.80 1.02
CA PHE A 168 9.52 18.48 2.28
C PHE A 168 8.58 18.00 3.39
N ARG A 169 7.30 17.76 3.09
CA ARG A 169 6.36 17.19 4.05
C ARG A 169 6.82 15.82 4.54
N ALA A 170 7.24 14.94 3.63
CA ALA A 170 7.75 13.63 4.00
C ALA A 170 9.00 13.73 4.90
N GLN A 171 9.95 14.60 4.55
CA GLN A 171 11.14 14.85 5.37
C GLN A 171 10.80 15.41 6.76
N LEU A 172 9.86 16.36 6.84
CA LEU A 172 9.43 16.94 8.11
C LEU A 172 8.75 15.91 8.99
N CYS A 173 7.84 15.09 8.44
CA CYS A 173 7.20 14.01 9.18
C CYS A 173 8.23 12.98 9.70
N GLN A 174 9.25 12.66 8.89
CA GLN A 174 10.31 11.76 9.34
C GLN A 174 11.08 12.37 10.52
N ARG A 175 11.53 13.63 10.41
CA ARG A 175 12.28 14.31 11.49
C ARG A 175 11.44 14.47 12.75
N GLU A 176 10.15 14.76 12.61
CA GLU A 176 9.21 14.81 13.73
C GLU A 176 9.10 13.45 14.41
N SER A 177 8.96 12.36 13.64
CA SER A 177 8.93 11.00 14.18
C SER A 177 10.22 10.63 14.92
N GLU A 178 11.38 10.96 14.35
CA GLU A 178 12.69 10.72 14.98
C GLU A 178 12.85 11.53 16.29
N ALA A 179 12.43 12.81 16.29
CA ALA A 179 12.47 13.64 17.48
C ALA A 179 11.50 13.14 18.56
N GLN A 180 10.31 12.69 18.17
CA GLN A 180 9.33 12.10 19.08
C GLN A 180 9.87 10.81 19.70
N GLU A 181 10.50 9.94 18.91
CA GLU A 181 11.12 8.71 19.42
C GLU A 181 12.24 9.02 20.43
N GLN A 182 13.09 10.00 20.14
CA GLN A 182 14.13 10.45 21.08
C GLN A 182 13.53 11.01 22.38
N ALA A 183 12.47 11.81 22.29
CA ALA A 183 11.77 12.32 23.46
C ALA A 183 11.17 11.18 24.30
N ASP A 184 10.58 10.17 23.66
CA ASP A 184 10.02 9.00 24.35
C ASP A 184 11.09 8.13 25.00
N GLN A 185 12.25 7.97 24.36
CA GLN A 185 13.42 7.31 24.95
C GLN A 185 13.92 8.07 26.19
N GLN A 186 14.01 9.39 26.13
CA GLN A 186 14.40 10.23 27.28
C GLN A 186 13.38 10.17 28.41
N ARG A 187 12.08 10.21 28.11
CA ARG A 187 11.00 10.05 29.10
C ARG A 187 11.10 8.69 29.80
N LYS A 188 11.29 7.62 29.05
CA LYS A 188 11.51 6.28 29.62
C LYS A 188 12.74 6.24 30.52
N ALA A 189 13.86 6.82 30.09
CA ALA A 189 15.07 6.89 30.90
C ALA A 189 14.85 7.63 32.23
N ILE A 190 14.16 8.78 32.19
CA ILE A 190 13.81 9.54 33.39
C ILE A 190 12.95 8.69 34.33
N LEU A 191 11.89 8.05 33.84
CA LEU A 191 11.03 7.19 34.66
C LEU A 191 11.82 6.07 35.33
N THR A 192 12.71 5.40 34.59
CA THR A 192 13.54 4.33 35.17
C THR A 192 14.49 4.84 36.25
N LEU A 193 15.06 6.04 36.09
CA LEU A 193 15.91 6.66 37.10
C LEU A 193 15.10 7.08 38.33
N GLU A 194 13.91 7.65 38.13
CA GLU A 194 13.00 8.02 39.23
C GLU A 194 12.60 6.79 40.06
N ASP A 195 12.27 5.67 39.42
CA ASP A 195 11.96 4.41 40.08
C ASP A 195 13.15 3.88 40.88
N GLN A 196 14.36 3.88 40.28
CA GLN A 196 15.59 3.48 40.97
C GLN A 196 15.87 4.37 42.19
N HIS A 197 15.73 5.70 42.05
CA HIS A 197 15.89 6.64 43.14
C HIS A 197 14.81 6.48 44.22
N HIS A 198 13.58 6.15 43.84
CA HIS A 198 12.51 5.87 44.79
C HIS A 198 12.81 4.61 45.61
N LEU A 199 13.22 3.52 44.96
CA LEU A 199 13.64 2.28 45.62
C LEU A 199 14.83 2.50 46.55
N MET A 200 15.84 3.26 46.11
CA MET A 200 17.00 3.59 46.95
C MET A 200 16.60 4.42 48.18
N ARG A 201 15.73 5.42 48.01
CA ARG A 201 15.20 6.22 49.14
C ARG A 201 14.42 5.34 50.12
N LEU A 202 13.57 4.45 49.63
CA LEU A 202 12.82 3.52 50.46
C LEU A 202 13.77 2.61 51.26
N HIS A 203 14.79 2.05 50.61
CA HIS A 203 15.79 1.21 51.25
C HIS A 203 16.56 1.97 52.34
N LYS A 204 17.02 3.19 52.05
CA LYS A 204 17.72 4.03 53.03
C LYS A 204 16.83 4.45 54.20
N ASN A 205 15.56 4.75 53.94
CA ASN A 205 14.60 5.07 54.99
C ASN A 205 14.35 3.86 55.91
N ASN A 206 14.25 2.65 55.33
CA ASN A 206 14.12 1.43 56.11
C ASN A 206 15.36 1.17 56.99
N GLN A 207 16.57 1.32 56.45
CA GLN A 207 17.82 1.23 57.21
C GLN A 207 17.87 2.24 58.36
N LEU A 208 17.46 3.48 58.09
CA LEU A 208 17.41 4.53 59.10
C LEU A 208 16.43 4.19 60.23
N SER A 209 15.25 3.65 59.90
CA SER A 209 14.27 3.21 60.89
C SER A 209 14.78 2.04 61.75
N GLN A 210 15.50 1.09 61.15
CA GLN A 210 16.15 -0.01 61.88
C GLN A 210 17.19 0.53 62.86
N LEU A 211 18.12 1.38 62.40
CA LEU A 211 19.14 1.98 63.25
C LEU A 211 18.55 2.85 64.37
N GLN A 212 17.47 3.58 64.11
CA GLN A 212 16.76 4.34 65.15
C GLN A 212 16.16 3.41 66.21
N THR A 213 15.59 2.28 65.80
CA THR A 213 15.02 1.28 66.72
C THR A 213 16.12 0.66 67.59
N GLU A 214 17.27 0.34 67.01
CA GLU A 214 18.43 -0.18 67.74
C GLU A 214 19.01 0.86 68.72
N LEU A 215 19.09 2.13 68.29
CA LEU A 215 19.53 3.23 69.13
C LEU A 215 18.59 3.41 70.34
N GLU A 216 17.27 3.40 70.12
CA GLU A 216 16.31 3.57 71.19
C GLU A 216 16.33 2.38 72.16
N ARG A 217 16.50 1.17 71.62
CA ARG A 217 16.69 -0.04 72.44
C ARG A 217 17.92 0.09 73.33
N THR A 218 19.09 0.40 72.77
CA THR A 218 20.34 0.52 73.54
C THR A 218 20.28 1.65 74.57
N ARG A 219 19.65 2.78 74.23
CA ARG A 219 19.38 3.87 75.19
C ARG A 219 18.48 3.43 76.33
N SER A 220 17.40 2.72 76.03
CA SER A 220 16.49 2.20 77.05
C SER A 220 17.22 1.25 78.00
N GLU A 221 18.06 0.35 77.47
CA GLU A 221 18.88 -0.56 78.26
C GLU A 221 19.88 0.21 79.13
N ALA A 222 20.59 1.20 78.58
CA ALA A 222 21.50 2.06 79.32
C ALA A 222 20.81 2.78 80.49
N LEU A 223 19.63 3.37 80.25
CA LEU A 223 18.83 4.01 81.30
C LEU A 223 18.41 3.03 82.40
N THR A 224 18.09 1.78 82.06
CA THR A 224 17.77 0.77 83.08
C THR A 224 18.97 0.43 83.95
N TRP A 225 20.17 0.35 83.37
CA TRP A 225 21.40 0.11 84.11
C TRP A 225 21.81 1.30 84.96
N GLU A 226 21.66 2.52 84.45
CA GLU A 226 21.91 3.74 85.20
C GLU A 226 21.01 3.84 86.44
N ARG A 227 19.71 3.53 86.30
CA ARG A 227 18.78 3.46 87.45
C ARG A 227 19.21 2.43 88.49
N LYS A 228 19.61 1.23 88.04
CA LYS A 228 20.11 0.18 88.94
C LYS A 228 21.38 0.62 89.66
N TRP A 229 22.31 1.24 88.94
CA TRP A 229 23.55 1.77 89.49
C TRP A 229 23.29 2.84 90.53
N ASN A 230 22.44 3.82 90.23
CA ASN A 230 22.05 4.87 91.16
C ASN A 230 21.42 4.29 92.44
N HIS A 231 20.59 3.25 92.33
CA HIS A 231 20.01 2.59 93.49
C HIS A 231 21.08 1.88 94.36
N VAL A 232 22.04 1.22 93.74
CA VAL A 232 23.18 0.60 94.46
C VAL A 232 24.01 1.68 95.15
N GLN A 233 24.32 2.77 94.44
CA GLN A 233 25.09 3.89 94.98
C GLN A 233 24.38 4.57 96.16
N GLU A 234 23.07 4.83 96.05
CA GLU A 234 22.27 5.40 97.14
C GLU A 234 22.25 4.47 98.36
N THR A 235 22.10 3.16 98.13
CA THR A 235 22.12 2.15 99.20
C THR A 235 23.49 2.08 99.86
N ALA A 236 24.58 2.13 99.08
CA ALA A 236 25.94 2.16 99.60
C ALA A 236 26.18 3.43 100.43
N ALA A 237 25.78 4.60 99.94
CA ALA A 237 25.90 5.86 100.67
C ALA A 237 25.16 5.82 102.02
N LYS A 238 23.92 5.28 102.04
CA LYS A 238 23.16 5.07 103.29
C LYS A 238 23.88 4.13 104.26
N LYS A 239 24.43 3.02 103.77
CA LYS A 239 25.19 2.07 104.60
C LYS A 239 26.48 2.68 105.14
N THR A 240 27.21 3.43 104.32
CA THR A 240 28.44 4.13 104.74
C THR A 240 28.12 5.20 105.79
N LEU A 241 27.03 5.95 105.63
CA LEU A 241 26.58 6.91 106.62
C LEU A 241 26.22 6.23 107.95
N LEU A 242 25.42 5.16 107.91
CA LEU A 242 25.06 4.38 109.10
C LEU A 242 26.31 3.81 109.79
N LEU A 243 27.25 3.27 109.03
CA LEU A 243 28.53 2.80 109.57
C LEU A 243 29.28 3.94 110.27
N GLY A 244 29.39 5.11 109.65
CA GLY A 244 30.00 6.30 110.26
C GLY A 244 29.30 6.72 111.56
N GLN A 245 27.97 6.69 111.59
CA GLN A 245 27.19 6.98 112.80
C GLN A 245 27.44 5.97 113.91
N ILE A 246 27.49 4.66 113.58
CA ILE A 246 27.83 3.59 114.55
C ILE A 246 29.23 3.80 115.10
N LYS A 247 30.22 4.07 114.23
CA LYS A 247 31.60 4.35 114.65
C LYS A 247 31.69 5.53 115.62
N MET A 248 31.01 6.63 115.29
CA MET A 248 31.00 7.83 116.15
C MET A 248 30.29 7.58 117.49
N ALA A 249 29.13 6.93 117.48
CA ALA A 249 28.41 6.60 118.71
C ALA A 249 29.22 5.64 119.60
N THR A 250 29.88 4.65 118.99
CA THR A 250 30.79 3.73 119.70
C THR A 250 31.96 4.47 120.33
N LEU A 251 32.66 5.31 119.56
CA LEU A 251 33.79 6.07 120.05
C LEU A 251 33.40 6.99 121.20
N ASN A 252 32.25 7.65 121.10
CA ASN A 252 31.72 8.50 122.16
C ASN A 252 31.40 7.70 123.44
N LEU A 253 30.79 6.52 123.31
CA LEU A 253 30.51 5.64 124.45
C LEU A 253 31.80 5.10 125.07
N TYR A 254 32.78 4.70 124.25
CA TYR A 254 34.09 4.23 124.72
C TYR A 254 34.82 5.32 125.51
N GLY A 255 34.85 6.56 125.00
CA GLY A 255 35.45 7.69 125.73
C GLY A 255 34.80 7.92 127.10
N MET A 256 33.48 7.71 127.24
CA MET A 256 32.81 7.77 128.55
C MET A 256 33.24 6.65 129.50
N THR A 257 33.61 5.47 128.99
CA THR A 257 34.10 4.35 129.81
C THR A 257 35.58 4.47 130.18
N GLU A 258 36.37 5.19 129.39
CA GLU A 258 37.82 5.37 129.58
C GLU A 258 38.13 6.43 130.67
N ASP A 259 37.28 7.46 130.82
CA ASP A 259 37.39 8.48 131.89
C ASP A 259 37.29 7.89 133.32
N GLU A 260 36.80 6.65 133.48
CA GLU A 260 36.73 5.96 134.78
C GLU A 260 37.92 5.02 135.04
N VAL A 261 38.79 4.76 134.04
CA VAL A 261 39.88 3.78 134.12
C VAL A 261 41.20 4.43 133.66
N GLU A 262 41.82 5.23 134.53
CA GLU A 262 43.18 5.74 134.30
C GLU A 262 44.20 4.58 134.30
N GLY A 263 44.71 4.19 133.12
CA GLY A 263 45.97 3.43 133.02
C GLY A 263 46.16 2.40 131.90
N GLU A 264 45.18 2.12 131.04
CA GLU A 264 45.38 1.18 129.91
C GLU A 264 45.78 1.88 128.60
N GLU A 265 46.58 1.21 127.77
CA GLU A 265 46.94 1.65 126.42
C GLU A 265 45.65 1.78 125.58
N GLY A 266 45.26 3.02 125.26
CA GLY A 266 43.98 3.31 124.61
C GLY A 266 43.80 2.57 123.27
N VAL A 267 42.57 2.11 123.01
CA VAL A 267 42.20 1.42 121.76
C VAL A 267 42.27 2.38 120.57
N ASP A 268 42.80 1.92 119.42
CA ASP A 268 42.87 2.75 118.19
C ASP A 268 41.49 3.30 117.80
N VAL A 269 41.46 4.57 117.39
CA VAL A 269 40.26 5.33 117.04
C VAL A 269 39.48 4.67 115.89
N ASN A 270 40.16 3.94 115.00
CA ASN A 270 39.53 3.26 113.87
C ASN A 270 39.05 1.82 114.16
N ASP A 271 39.46 1.24 115.29
CA ASP A 271 39.14 -0.14 115.68
C ASP A 271 37.83 -0.19 116.49
N THR A 272 36.73 0.02 115.78
CA THR A 272 35.38 0.09 116.36
C THR A 272 34.97 -1.19 117.08
N ASP A 273 35.41 -2.36 116.61
CA ASP A 273 35.05 -3.65 117.20
C ASP A 273 35.64 -3.77 118.62
N LYS A 274 36.92 -3.43 118.80
CA LYS A 274 37.55 -3.43 120.14
C LYS A 274 36.97 -2.38 121.08
N GLN A 275 36.59 -1.20 120.58
CA GLN A 275 35.91 -0.18 121.38
C GLN A 275 34.55 -0.68 121.89
N LEU A 276 33.76 -1.33 121.04
CA LEU A 276 32.49 -1.96 121.44
C LEU A 276 32.70 -3.06 122.48
N ASP A 277 33.74 -3.89 122.34
CA ASP A 277 34.06 -4.92 123.32
C ASP A 277 34.37 -4.31 124.69
N LYS A 278 35.12 -3.21 124.76
CA LYS A 278 35.40 -2.48 126.01
C LYS A 278 34.13 -1.86 126.61
N VAL A 279 33.30 -1.20 125.81
CA VAL A 279 31.99 -0.66 126.26
C VAL A 279 31.10 -1.79 126.80
N LYS A 280 31.09 -2.95 126.12
CA LYS A 280 30.33 -4.12 126.57
C LYS A 280 30.84 -4.65 127.91
N MET A 281 32.16 -4.81 128.07
CA MET A 281 32.76 -5.24 129.35
C MET A 281 32.37 -4.28 130.47
N PHE A 282 32.48 -2.97 130.24
CA PHE A 282 32.08 -1.95 131.20
C PHE A 282 30.61 -2.07 131.63
N ILE A 283 29.68 -2.23 130.67
CA ILE A 283 28.25 -2.43 130.96
C ILE A 283 28.02 -3.72 131.76
N GLN A 284 28.71 -4.81 131.40
CA GLN A 284 28.60 -6.10 132.08
C GLN A 284 29.11 -6.04 133.52
N ASP A 285 30.25 -5.39 133.73
CA ASP A 285 30.82 -5.17 135.07
C ASP A 285 29.85 -4.37 135.95
N HIS A 286 29.25 -3.29 135.41
CA HIS A 286 28.24 -2.50 136.11
C HIS A 286 26.95 -3.27 136.39
N ASP A 287 26.46 -4.06 135.44
CA ASP A 287 25.29 -4.93 135.62
C ASP A 287 25.57 -5.98 136.69
N ASP A 288 26.77 -6.54 136.74
CA ASP A 288 27.16 -7.53 137.74
C ASP A 288 27.31 -6.89 139.13
N ILE A 289 27.83 -5.65 139.24
CA ILE A 289 27.79 -4.86 140.48
C ILE A 289 26.33 -4.61 140.92
N LEU A 290 25.45 -4.23 140.01
CA LEU A 290 24.03 -4.00 140.31
C LEU A 290 23.31 -5.28 140.74
N LYS A 291 23.62 -6.43 140.11
CA LYS A 291 23.10 -7.75 140.55
C LYS A 291 23.60 -8.13 141.94
N GLN A 292 24.88 -7.86 142.25
CA GLN A 292 25.42 -8.04 143.60
C GLN A 292 24.66 -7.18 144.62
N LEU A 293 24.28 -5.94 144.26
CA LEU A 293 23.47 -5.04 145.08
C LEU A 293 21.98 -5.43 145.17
N GLN A 294 21.42 -6.10 144.17
CA GLN A 294 20.02 -6.53 144.11
C GLN A 294 19.75 -7.91 144.72
N THR A 295 20.77 -8.63 145.21
CA THR A 295 20.58 -9.79 146.08
C THR A 295 19.94 -9.33 147.42
N PRO A 296 18.68 -9.71 147.75
CA PRO A 296 17.96 -9.07 148.84
C PRO A 296 18.33 -9.66 150.21
N SER A 297 18.95 -8.85 151.08
CA SER A 297 18.84 -9.00 152.54
C SER A 297 17.78 -8.03 153.07
N HIS A 298 16.63 -8.59 153.44
CA HIS A 298 15.53 -7.96 154.15
C HIS A 298 15.96 -7.26 155.46
N ARG A 299 15.41 -6.06 155.75
CA ARG A 299 14.31 -5.84 156.73
C ARG A 299 13.50 -4.55 156.44
N HIS A 300 12.17 -4.74 156.31
CA HIS A 300 11.01 -3.87 156.66
C HIS A 300 10.91 -2.42 156.12
N ASP A 301 9.75 -1.87 155.72
CA ASP A 301 8.35 -2.31 155.78
C ASP A 301 7.45 -1.56 154.78
N ASP A 302 6.37 -2.24 154.40
CA ASP A 302 5.02 -1.78 154.02
C ASP A 302 4.68 -0.81 152.85
N GLY A 303 4.04 -1.41 151.84
CA GLY A 303 2.63 -1.10 151.54
C GLY A 303 2.26 0.10 150.65
N ARG A 304 2.00 -0.15 149.34
CA ARG A 304 0.64 0.00 148.75
C ARG A 304 0.56 -0.27 147.23
N LYS A 305 -0.51 -0.98 146.90
CA LYS A 305 -1.00 -1.44 145.59
C LYS A 305 -1.51 -0.30 144.70
N ARG A 306 -1.35 -0.43 143.37
CA ARG A 306 -2.41 -0.44 142.30
C ARG A 306 -1.74 -0.23 140.92
N LYS A 307 -1.75 -1.21 140.02
CA LYS A 307 -2.80 -1.63 139.04
C LYS A 307 -2.55 -1.03 137.65
N GLU A 308 -2.49 -1.93 136.66
CA GLU A 308 -3.10 -1.85 135.30
C GLU A 308 -2.69 -0.67 134.39
N GLN A 309 -2.48 -0.76 133.08
CA GLN A 309 -2.96 -1.68 132.05
C GLN A 309 -2.36 -1.24 130.70
N LYS A 310 -2.14 -2.22 129.80
CA LYS A 310 -2.51 -2.21 128.36
C LYS A 310 -1.79 -1.35 127.31
N ARG A 311 -1.59 -2.09 126.19
CA ARG A 311 -1.80 -1.75 124.76
C ARG A 311 -0.68 -0.95 124.07
N GLY A 312 -0.27 -1.27 122.85
CA GLY A 312 -0.89 -2.17 121.86
C GLY A 312 0.03 -2.53 120.70
N LYS A 313 -0.21 -3.75 120.20
CA LYS A 313 0.05 -4.14 118.81
C LYS A 313 -0.87 -3.31 117.91
N THR A 314 -0.34 -2.73 116.84
CA THR A 314 -1.13 -2.52 115.61
C THR A 314 -0.28 -2.76 114.37
N LYS A 315 -0.72 -3.73 113.58
CA LYS A 315 -0.32 -4.01 112.19
C LYS A 315 -0.76 -2.88 111.25
N LYS A 316 0.02 -2.65 110.20
CA LYS A 316 -0.39 -2.26 108.82
C LYS A 316 0.84 -2.53 107.95
N SER A 317 1.01 -3.61 107.18
CA SER A 317 0.25 -4.10 106.01
C SER A 317 -0.29 -2.99 105.12
N ILE A 318 0.50 -2.61 104.11
CA ILE A 318 0.00 -2.24 102.78
C ILE A 318 0.91 -2.93 101.75
N ALA A 319 0.34 -3.90 101.07
CA ALA A 319 0.80 -4.41 99.79
C ALA A 319 0.08 -3.63 98.68
N THR A 320 0.82 -3.18 97.68
CA THR A 320 0.33 -2.76 96.36
C THR A 320 1.41 -3.19 95.38
N HIS A 321 1.37 -4.43 94.90
CA HIS A 321 0.67 -4.89 93.68
C HIS A 321 0.97 -4.06 92.42
N CYS A 322 1.64 -4.77 91.53
CA CYS A 322 1.95 -4.52 90.13
C CYS A 322 0.70 -4.37 89.25
N LYS A 323 0.79 -3.53 88.21
CA LYS A 323 0.17 -3.63 86.86
C LYS A 323 0.78 -2.49 86.04
N LYS A 324 1.65 -2.73 85.05
CA LYS A 324 1.31 -3.08 83.65
C LYS A 324 0.16 -2.22 83.13
N ASP A 325 0.51 -1.19 82.35
CA ASP A 325 0.36 -1.17 80.90
C ASP A 325 1.50 -0.35 80.26
#